data_AF-A0A3D1H9G5-F1
#
_entry.id   AF-A0A3D1H9G5-F1
#
_cell.length_a   1.000
_cell.length_b   1.000
_cell.length_c   1.000
_cell.angle_alpha   90.00
_cell.angle_beta   90.00
_cell.angle_gamma   90.00
#
_symmetry.space_group_name_H-M   'P 1'
#
loop_
_entity.id
_entity.type
_entity.pdbx_description
1 polymer ?
#
loop_
_entity_poly.entity_id
_entity_poly.type
_entity_poly.pdbx_seq_one_letter_code
_entity_poly.pdbx_strand_id
1 'polypeptide(L)'
;MLPDLKAEELANKEKKKKNQKIIADFSYDNTLEETDDAMKTFQKRFSSKRGKLSVIAYSLLAAAAITAIVFNPTQIVLYISLAFCIFGIVYTLTDKKRMRSRVLDTLSKMKPEDYHCTIYDNKIEIETIIRQNEDNSDKEKTVSAEKDAENPDIPENTETAEKPDEQIKSVFKFGEDMLDFIESERSLLLVLARRQIYCFPKRCLSDEQQNAVRDFLTKKLAEINY
;
A
#
# COMPACT_ATOMS: atom_id res chain seq x y z
N MET A 1 -17.37 -27.67 -33.82
CA MET A 1 -16.29 -28.29 -33.04
C MET A 1 -15.41 -27.18 -32.45
N LEU A 2 -15.82 -26.59 -31.33
CA LEU A 2 -15.06 -25.58 -30.57
C LEU A 2 -15.30 -25.57 -29.02
N PRO A 3 -16.18 -26.40 -28.39
CA PRO A 3 -16.34 -26.35 -26.93
C PRO A 3 -15.28 -27.14 -26.14
N ASP A 4 -14.64 -28.16 -26.73
CA ASP A 4 -13.70 -29.05 -25.99
C ASP A 4 -12.37 -28.39 -25.62
N LEU A 5 -11.81 -27.54 -26.48
CA LEU A 5 -10.51 -26.88 -26.21
C LEU A 5 -10.59 -25.93 -25.01
N LYS A 6 -11.70 -25.20 -24.84
CA LYS A 6 -11.90 -24.33 -23.67
C LYS A 6 -12.14 -25.14 -22.40
N ALA A 7 -12.86 -26.26 -22.50
CA ALA A 7 -13.11 -27.16 -21.37
C ALA A 7 -11.82 -27.84 -20.90
N GLU A 8 -10.95 -28.26 -21.82
CA GLU A 8 -9.62 -28.79 -21.51
C GLU A 8 -8.69 -27.73 -20.92
N GLU A 9 -8.68 -26.49 -21.43
CA GLU A 9 -7.89 -25.40 -20.84
C GLU A 9 -8.35 -25.04 -19.42
N LEU A 10 -9.66 -24.99 -19.18
CA LEU A 10 -10.24 -24.75 -17.86
C LEU A 10 -9.90 -25.91 -16.89
N ALA A 11 -10.09 -27.15 -17.33
CA ALA A 11 -9.76 -28.33 -16.54
C ALA A 11 -8.24 -28.44 -16.26
N ASN A 12 -7.39 -28.01 -17.20
CA ASN A 12 -5.93 -28.02 -17.02
C ASN A 12 -5.47 -26.86 -16.12
N LYS A 13 -6.11 -25.68 -16.18
CA LYS A 13 -5.91 -24.59 -15.21
C LYS A 13 -6.35 -24.98 -13.79
N GLU A 14 -7.48 -25.67 -13.66
CA GLU A 14 -7.97 -26.19 -12.38
C GLU A 14 -7.07 -27.30 -11.82
N LYS A 15 -6.57 -28.22 -12.66
CA LYS A 15 -5.57 -29.22 -12.28
C LYS A 15 -4.23 -28.58 -11.86
N LYS A 16 -3.79 -27.51 -12.54
CA LYS A 16 -2.60 -26.75 -12.14
C LYS A 16 -2.78 -26.02 -10.81
N LYS A 17 -3.99 -25.53 -10.50
CA LYS A 17 -4.32 -24.96 -9.18
C LYS A 17 -4.32 -26.03 -8.07
N LYS A 18 -4.85 -27.23 -8.33
CA LYS A 18 -4.97 -28.31 -7.33
C LYS A 18 -3.63 -28.92 -6.86
N ASN A 19 -2.56 -28.81 -7.65
CA ASN A 19 -1.26 -29.41 -7.33
C ASN A 19 -0.23 -28.43 -6.75
N GLN A 20 -0.62 -27.19 -6.47
CA GLN A 20 0.26 -26.22 -5.83
C GLN A 20 0.18 -26.35 -4.31
N LYS A 21 1.33 -26.57 -3.66
CA LYS A 21 1.42 -26.62 -2.21
C LYS A 21 1.10 -25.24 -1.64
N ILE A 22 -0.02 -25.15 -0.93
CA ILE A 22 -0.44 -23.95 -0.20
C ILE A 22 0.26 -23.95 1.15
N ILE A 23 0.85 -22.82 1.50
CA ILE A 23 1.59 -22.63 2.75
C ILE A 23 0.70 -21.92 3.77
N ALA A 24 -0.01 -20.89 3.31
CA ALA A 24 -0.99 -20.18 4.11
C ALA A 24 -2.12 -19.65 3.21
N ASP A 25 -3.32 -19.64 3.76
CA ASP A 25 -4.53 -19.14 3.13
C ASP A 25 -5.38 -18.48 4.22
N PHE A 26 -5.66 -17.19 4.08
CA PHE A 26 -6.37 -16.43 5.10
C PHE A 26 -7.04 -15.18 4.53
N SER A 27 -8.19 -14.82 5.11
CA SER A 27 -8.86 -13.55 4.85
C SER A 27 -8.58 -12.56 5.99
N TYR A 28 -8.44 -11.28 5.66
CA TYR A 28 -8.11 -10.24 6.61
C TYR A 28 -8.67 -8.89 6.16
N ASP A 29 -8.99 -8.05 7.13
CA ASP A 29 -9.23 -6.62 6.96
C ASP A 29 -8.10 -5.84 7.64
N ASN A 30 -7.91 -4.57 7.32
CA ASN A 30 -6.90 -3.73 7.96
C ASN A 30 -7.55 -2.61 8.76
N THR A 31 -7.25 -2.52 10.05
CA THR A 31 -7.64 -1.35 10.85
C THR A 31 -6.69 -0.17 10.57
N LEU A 32 -7.15 1.04 10.89
CA LEU A 32 -6.32 2.25 10.76
C LEU A 32 -5.08 2.19 11.66
N GLU A 33 -5.19 1.59 12.85
CA GLU A 33 -4.06 1.46 13.78
C GLU A 33 -2.98 0.51 13.26
N GLU A 34 -3.40 -0.64 12.72
CA GLU A 34 -2.50 -1.62 12.10
C GLU A 34 -1.80 -1.00 10.88
N THR A 35 -2.52 -0.21 10.10
CA THR A 35 -1.96 0.48 8.93
C THR A 35 -0.99 1.60 9.34
N ASP A 36 -1.26 2.35 10.42
CA ASP A 36 -0.33 3.35 10.95
C ASP A 36 0.97 2.71 11.46
N ASP A 37 0.87 1.58 12.18
CA ASP A 37 2.03 0.82 12.66
C ASP A 37 2.85 0.24 11.49
N ALA A 38 2.17 -0.36 10.51
CA ALA A 38 2.77 -0.87 9.29
C ALA A 38 3.54 0.22 8.55
N MET A 39 2.92 1.40 8.37
CA MET A 39 3.53 2.53 7.69
C MET A 39 4.75 3.08 8.46
N LYS A 40 4.70 3.15 9.79
CA LYS A 40 5.87 3.53 10.62
C LYS A 40 7.02 2.54 10.42
N THR A 41 6.73 1.25 10.47
CA THR A 41 7.71 0.18 10.32
C THR A 41 8.36 0.23 8.94
N PHE A 42 7.56 0.36 7.88
CA PHE A 42 8.02 0.55 6.51
C PHE A 42 8.90 1.79 6.34
N GLN A 43 8.45 2.96 6.82
CA GLN A 43 9.22 4.21 6.73
C GLN A 43 10.54 4.16 7.51
N LYS A 44 10.58 3.45 8.64
CA LYS A 44 11.80 3.24 9.43
C LYS A 44 12.81 2.41 8.64
N ARG A 45 12.37 1.28 8.06
CA ARG A 45 13.20 0.37 7.26
C ARG A 45 13.76 1.05 6.02
N PHE A 46 12.93 1.74 5.24
CA PHE A 46 13.33 2.36 3.97
C PHE A 46 13.59 3.86 4.07
N SER A 47 13.92 4.37 5.26
CA SER A 47 14.21 5.80 5.42
C SER A 47 15.29 6.26 4.44
N SER A 48 14.93 7.20 3.57
CA SER A 48 15.82 7.67 2.51
C SER A 48 17.11 8.24 3.08
N LYS A 49 18.25 7.73 2.58
CA LYS A 49 19.58 8.29 2.87
C LYS A 49 19.67 9.75 2.43
N ARG A 50 18.96 10.13 1.36
CA ARG A 50 18.93 11.52 0.85
C ARG A 50 18.30 12.48 1.85
N GLY A 51 17.22 12.06 2.53
CA GLY A 51 16.60 12.88 3.58
C GLY A 51 17.53 13.13 4.76
N LYS A 52 18.24 12.09 5.23
CA LYS A 52 19.24 12.22 6.32
C LYS A 52 20.41 13.10 5.91
N LEU A 53 20.93 12.93 4.68
CA LEU A 53 22.01 13.76 4.14
C LEU A 53 21.60 15.24 4.05
N SER A 54 20.37 15.52 3.63
CA SER A 54 19.85 16.88 3.54
C SER A 54 19.79 17.56 4.91
N VAL A 55 19.34 16.86 5.96
CA VAL A 55 19.33 17.40 7.33
C VAL A 55 20.73 17.74 7.81
N ILE A 56 21.72 16.88 7.55
CA ILE A 56 23.12 17.13 7.89
C ILE A 56 23.64 18.37 7.15
N ALA A 57 23.40 18.46 5.85
CA ALA A 57 23.83 19.60 5.04
C ALA A 57 23.26 20.93 5.54
N TYR A 58 21.94 20.99 5.80
CA TYR A 58 21.33 22.20 6.36
C TYR A 58 21.82 22.52 7.77
N SER A 59 22.12 21.50 8.59
CA SER A 59 22.66 21.71 9.93
C SER A 59 24.06 22.30 9.91
N LEU A 60 24.93 21.85 8.99
CA LEU A 60 26.27 22.41 8.79
C LEU A 60 26.18 23.86 8.28
N LEU A 61 25.29 24.12 7.32
CA LEU A 61 25.09 25.45 6.78
C LEU A 61 24.52 26.43 7.82
N ALA A 62 23.61 25.96 8.67
CA ALA A 62 23.09 26.73 9.80
C ALA A 62 24.20 27.07 10.81
N ALA A 63 25.07 26.12 11.15
CA ALA A 63 26.20 26.37 12.05
C ALA A 63 27.16 27.43 11.47
N ALA A 64 27.48 27.35 10.19
CA ALA A 64 28.30 28.36 9.49
C ALA A 64 27.62 29.74 9.46
N ALA A 65 26.30 29.80 9.26
CA ALA A 65 25.56 31.05 9.34
C ALA A 65 25.60 31.63 10.76
N ILE A 66 25.46 30.81 11.80
CA ILE A 66 25.53 31.25 13.20
C ILE A 66 26.92 31.81 13.54
N THR A 67 28.00 31.11 13.16
CA THR A 67 29.35 31.62 13.41
C THR A 67 29.59 32.94 12.69
N ALA A 68 29.14 33.07 11.43
CA ALA A 68 29.24 34.32 10.69
C ALA A 68 28.45 35.47 11.34
N ILE A 69 27.26 35.20 11.89
CA ILE A 69 26.45 36.20 12.60
C ILE A 69 27.18 36.70 13.86
N VAL A 70 27.85 35.83 14.60
CA VAL A 70 28.61 36.21 15.81
C VAL A 70 29.77 37.16 15.46
N PHE A 71 30.46 36.93 14.34
CA PHE A 71 31.55 37.80 13.91
C PHE A 71 31.06 39.09 13.23
N ASN A 72 29.94 39.05 12.48
CA ASN A 72 29.41 40.18 11.71
C ASN A 72 27.87 40.26 11.81
N PRO A 73 27.32 40.81 12.90
CA PRO A 73 25.87 40.80 13.15
C PRO A 73 25.06 41.78 12.28
N THR A 74 25.71 42.65 11.52
CA THR A 74 25.04 43.67 10.70
C THR A 74 24.46 43.13 9.39
N GLN A 75 24.86 41.91 8.98
CA GLN A 75 24.47 41.35 7.69
C GLN A 75 23.13 40.61 7.76
N ILE A 76 22.06 41.28 7.33
CA ILE A 76 20.69 40.73 7.27
C ILE A 76 20.62 39.43 6.45
N VAL A 77 21.45 39.29 5.40
CA VAL A 77 21.50 38.10 4.54
C VAL A 77 21.80 36.83 5.33
N LEU A 78 22.64 36.90 6.39
CA LEU A 78 22.97 35.74 7.22
C LEU A 78 21.76 35.24 8.03
N TYR A 79 20.92 36.15 8.52
CA TYR A 79 19.69 35.82 9.23
C TYR A 79 18.66 35.16 8.30
N ILE A 80 18.51 35.68 7.06
CA ILE A 80 17.65 35.08 6.05
C ILE A 80 18.13 33.66 5.68
N SER A 81 19.44 33.49 5.50
CA SER A 81 20.03 32.17 5.23
C SER A 81 19.79 31.19 6.39
N LEU A 82 19.94 31.64 7.64
CA LEU A 82 19.67 30.81 8.81
C LEU A 82 18.19 30.38 8.86
N ALA A 83 17.27 31.30 8.61
CA ALA A 83 15.84 31.01 8.54
C ALA A 83 15.52 29.97 7.45
N PHE A 84 16.15 30.08 6.28
CA PHE A 84 16.00 29.11 5.20
C PHE A 84 16.52 27.71 5.59
N CYS A 85 17.67 27.63 6.25
CA CYS A 85 18.19 26.35 6.76
C CYS A 85 17.24 25.71 7.76
N ILE A 86 16.73 26.48 8.72
CA ILE A 86 15.77 25.99 9.72
C ILE A 86 14.50 25.50 9.02
N PHE A 87 13.97 26.27 8.07
CA PHE A 87 12.79 25.88 7.29
C PHE A 87 13.02 24.59 6.51
N GLY A 88 14.17 24.42 5.85
CA GLY A 88 14.54 23.19 5.14
C GLY A 88 14.62 21.96 6.05
N ILE A 89 15.20 22.12 7.24
CA ILE A 89 15.23 21.05 8.26
C ILE A 89 13.82 20.68 8.70
N VAL A 90 12.99 21.66 9.05
CA VAL A 90 11.60 21.41 9.47
C VAL A 90 10.80 20.74 8.35
N TYR A 91 10.96 21.18 7.10
CA TYR A 91 10.29 20.59 5.94
C TYR A 91 10.66 19.11 5.78
N THR A 92 11.95 18.79 5.76
CA THR A 92 12.44 17.41 5.57
C THR A 92 12.06 16.48 6.72
N LEU A 93 12.00 16.97 7.96
CA LEU A 93 11.55 16.19 9.11
C LEU A 93 10.03 15.96 9.11
N THR A 94 9.26 16.97 8.73
CA THR A 94 7.79 16.88 8.71
C THR A 94 7.25 16.09 7.52
N ASP A 95 8.01 15.95 6.44
CA ASP A 95 7.61 15.21 5.23
C ASP A 95 7.08 13.79 5.53
N LYS A 96 7.83 13.01 6.33
CA LYS A 96 7.43 11.64 6.71
C LYS A 96 6.09 11.58 7.43
N LYS A 97 5.90 12.48 8.41
CA LYS A 97 4.66 12.57 9.20
C LYS A 97 3.49 13.03 8.33
N ARG A 98 3.72 14.02 7.46
CA ARG A 98 2.69 14.53 6.54
C ARG A 98 2.23 13.45 5.57
N MET A 99 3.15 12.72 4.96
CA MET A 99 2.81 11.62 4.04
C MET A 99 1.96 10.56 4.74
N ARG A 100 2.37 10.12 5.94
CA ARG A 100 1.59 9.15 6.73
C ARG A 100 0.18 9.66 7.05
N SER A 101 0.08 10.91 7.48
CA SER A 101 -1.21 11.51 7.82
C SER A 101 -2.16 11.60 6.62
N ARG A 102 -1.65 11.88 5.41
CA ARG A 102 -2.46 11.94 4.19
C ARG A 102 -2.99 10.56 3.78
N VAL A 103 -2.15 9.53 3.89
CA VAL A 103 -2.55 8.15 3.60
C VAL A 103 -3.63 7.71 4.58
N LEU A 104 -3.43 7.92 5.88
CA LEU A 104 -4.42 7.56 6.91
C LEU A 104 -5.74 8.33 6.76
N ASP A 105 -5.69 9.62 6.46
CA ASP A 105 -6.90 10.43 6.23
C ASP A 105 -7.70 9.93 5.01
N THR A 106 -7.00 9.47 3.97
CA THR A 106 -7.64 8.86 2.79
C THR A 106 -8.29 7.53 3.16
N LEU A 107 -7.57 6.66 3.88
CA LEU A 107 -8.08 5.36 4.31
C LEU A 107 -9.24 5.47 5.30
N SER A 108 -9.23 6.47 6.19
CA SER A 108 -10.35 6.68 7.13
C SER A 108 -11.65 7.13 6.46
N LYS A 109 -11.55 7.65 5.22
CA LYS A 109 -12.70 8.05 4.41
C LYS A 109 -13.21 6.93 3.51
N MET A 110 -12.43 5.86 3.36
CA MET A 110 -12.81 4.67 2.61
C MET A 110 -13.55 3.70 3.54
N LYS A 111 -14.51 2.95 2.98
CA LYS A 111 -15.14 1.83 3.71
C LYS A 111 -14.09 0.72 3.90
N PRO A 112 -14.17 -0.07 5.00
CA PRO A 112 -13.24 -1.18 5.21
C PRO A 112 -13.35 -2.18 4.05
N GLU A 113 -12.20 -2.51 3.46
CA GLU A 113 -12.07 -3.51 2.40
C GLU A 113 -11.68 -4.86 3.02
N ASP A 114 -12.27 -5.93 2.49
CA ASP A 114 -11.87 -7.29 2.83
C ASP A 114 -10.82 -7.79 1.83
N TYR A 115 -9.77 -8.38 2.34
CA TYR A 115 -8.69 -8.96 1.55
C TYR A 115 -8.63 -10.46 1.80
N HIS A 116 -8.19 -11.19 0.78
CA HIS A 116 -7.88 -12.61 0.88
C HIS A 116 -6.47 -12.85 0.34
N CYS A 117 -5.64 -13.56 1.10
CA CYS A 117 -4.26 -13.85 0.73
C CYS A 117 -4.03 -15.36 0.72
N THR A 118 -3.48 -15.84 -0.40
CA THR A 118 -3.03 -17.22 -0.56
C THR A 118 -1.55 -17.23 -0.93
N ILE A 119 -0.74 -17.86 -0.09
CA ILE A 119 0.70 -18.01 -0.28
C ILE A 119 0.99 -19.43 -0.76
N TYR A 120 1.53 -19.50 -1.97
CA TYR A 120 2.04 -20.73 -2.59
C TYR A 120 3.57 -20.76 -2.53
N ASP A 121 4.17 -21.93 -2.78
CA ASP A 121 5.64 -22.05 -2.80
C ASP A 121 6.32 -21.16 -3.86
N ASN A 122 5.63 -20.88 -4.97
CA ASN A 122 6.19 -20.15 -6.11
C ASN A 122 5.63 -18.73 -6.32
N LYS A 123 4.54 -18.37 -5.62
CA LYS A 123 3.84 -17.10 -5.81
C LYS A 123 2.99 -16.73 -4.59
N ILE A 124 2.62 -15.46 -4.50
CA ILE A 124 1.66 -14.92 -3.53
C ILE A 124 0.49 -14.34 -4.34
N GLU A 125 -0.73 -14.65 -3.95
CA GLU A 125 -1.95 -14.09 -4.53
C GLU A 125 -2.69 -13.28 -3.46
N ILE A 126 -3.04 -12.04 -3.77
CA ILE A 126 -3.81 -11.15 -2.91
C ILE A 126 -5.04 -10.70 -3.69
N GLU A 127 -6.22 -10.99 -3.16
CA GLU A 127 -7.51 -10.65 -3.73
C GLU A 127 -8.18 -9.58 -2.86
N THR A 128 -8.60 -8.49 -3.47
CA THR A 128 -9.41 -7.45 -2.82
C THR A 128 -10.86 -7.66 -3.20
N ILE A 129 -11.73 -7.82 -2.21
CA ILE A 129 -13.17 -7.97 -2.38
C ILE A 129 -13.80 -6.59 -2.21
N ILE A 130 -14.14 -5.95 -3.32
CA ILE A 130 -14.79 -4.64 -3.30
C ILE A 130 -16.29 -4.88 -3.22
N ARG A 131 -16.86 -4.67 -2.04
CA ARG A 131 -18.32 -4.68 -1.84
C ARG A 131 -18.90 -3.44 -2.54
N GLN A 132 -19.39 -3.59 -3.77
CA GLN A 132 -20.09 -2.51 -4.47
C GLN A 132 -21.49 -2.37 -3.86
N ASN A 133 -21.73 -1.35 -3.03
CA ASN A 133 -23.09 -0.90 -2.70
C ASN A 133 -23.16 0.64 -2.47
N GLU A 134 -23.99 1.25 -3.33
CA GLU A 134 -24.67 2.57 -3.40
C GLU A 134 -23.94 3.93 -3.37
N ASP A 135 -22.69 4.09 -2.96
CA ASP A 135 -22.11 5.46 -2.81
C ASP A 135 -21.07 5.88 -3.87
N ASN A 136 -21.04 5.24 -5.04
CA ASN A 136 -20.10 5.59 -6.13
C ASN A 136 -20.80 6.19 -7.37
N SER A 137 -21.82 7.02 -7.18
CA SER A 137 -22.39 7.85 -8.26
C SER A 137 -21.63 9.16 -8.52
N ASP A 138 -20.59 9.49 -7.75
CA ASP A 138 -19.85 10.76 -7.88
C ASP A 138 -18.35 10.56 -8.12
N LYS A 139 -17.95 9.80 -9.15
CA LYS A 139 -16.58 9.92 -9.72
C LYS A 139 -16.30 9.30 -11.09
N GLU A 140 -17.30 9.15 -11.96
CA GLU A 140 -17.06 9.06 -13.41
C GLU A 140 -18.04 9.96 -14.17
N LYS A 141 -17.78 11.28 -14.13
CA LYS A 141 -18.21 12.20 -15.19
C LYS A 141 -17.06 13.14 -15.50
N THR A 142 -16.14 12.63 -16.31
CA THR A 142 -15.41 13.46 -17.25
C THR A 142 -15.73 12.96 -18.65
N VAL A 143 -16.16 13.92 -19.47
CA VAL A 143 -16.29 13.92 -20.94
C VAL A 143 -17.71 13.72 -21.50
N SER A 144 -18.26 14.88 -21.88
CA SER A 144 -19.18 15.19 -22.99
C SER A 144 -20.58 14.56 -23.04
N ALA A 145 -21.60 15.39 -22.83
CA ALA A 145 -22.34 16.04 -23.93
C ALA A 145 -23.69 16.56 -23.40
N GLU A 146 -23.94 17.84 -23.65
CA GLU A 146 -25.25 18.47 -23.56
C GLU A 146 -26.24 17.77 -24.50
N LYS A 147 -27.49 17.55 -24.05
CA LYS A 147 -28.74 18.02 -24.68
C LYS A 147 -30.00 17.36 -24.10
N ASP A 148 -30.84 18.24 -23.55
CA ASP A 148 -32.29 18.41 -23.77
C ASP A 148 -33.31 17.26 -23.56
N ALA A 149 -34.19 17.54 -22.58
CA ALA A 149 -35.66 17.60 -22.65
C ALA A 149 -36.55 16.32 -22.60
N GLU A 150 -37.39 16.32 -21.54
CA GLU A 150 -38.82 15.94 -21.44
C GLU A 150 -39.34 14.60 -21.99
N ASN A 151 -39.81 13.70 -21.11
CA ASN A 151 -41.25 13.43 -20.83
C ASN A 151 -41.42 12.33 -19.72
N PRO A 152 -42.50 12.33 -18.92
CA PRO A 152 -42.68 11.50 -17.74
C PRO A 152 -43.47 10.19 -17.99
N ASP A 153 -43.59 9.40 -16.93
CA ASP A 153 -44.49 8.24 -16.70
C ASP A 153 -44.04 6.85 -17.23
N ILE A 154 -43.81 5.92 -16.28
CA ILE A 154 -44.37 4.53 -16.15
C ILE A 154 -43.56 3.73 -15.09
N PRO A 155 -44.18 2.85 -14.27
CA PRO A 155 -43.85 2.66 -12.86
C PRO A 155 -42.92 1.48 -12.49
N GLU A 156 -42.09 1.75 -11.49
CA GLU A 156 -41.65 0.98 -10.31
C GLU A 156 -41.77 -0.56 -10.22
N ASN A 157 -41.39 -1.36 -11.22
CA ASN A 157 -41.17 -2.79 -10.98
C ASN A 157 -39.92 -3.30 -11.70
N THR A 158 -38.74 -3.30 -11.05
CA THR A 158 -37.63 -4.16 -11.51
C THR A 158 -36.80 -4.63 -10.33
N GLU A 159 -36.80 -5.95 -10.17
CA GLU A 159 -36.04 -6.75 -9.22
C GLU A 159 -34.60 -6.23 -9.08
N THR A 160 -34.20 -6.01 -7.83
CA THR A 160 -32.81 -5.71 -7.43
C THR A 160 -31.93 -6.91 -7.80
N ALA A 161 -31.43 -6.92 -9.03
CA ALA A 161 -30.37 -7.82 -9.45
C ALA A 161 -29.07 -7.39 -8.74
N GLU A 162 -28.71 -8.09 -7.67
CA GLU A 162 -27.42 -7.96 -6.99
C GLU A 162 -26.30 -8.11 -8.04
N LYS A 163 -25.55 -7.03 -8.28
CA LYS A 163 -24.36 -7.08 -9.14
C LYS A 163 -23.26 -7.86 -8.40
N PRO A 164 -22.53 -8.76 -9.08
CA PRO A 164 -21.46 -9.54 -8.44
C PRO A 164 -20.32 -8.61 -7.98
N ASP A 165 -19.81 -8.84 -6.78
CA ASP A 165 -18.67 -8.12 -6.20
C ASP A 165 -17.47 -8.10 -7.17
N GLU A 166 -16.87 -6.93 -7.37
CA GLU A 166 -15.66 -6.81 -8.17
C GLU A 166 -14.46 -7.30 -7.36
N GLN A 167 -13.80 -8.34 -7.87
CA GLN A 167 -12.61 -8.93 -7.25
C GLN A 167 -11.34 -8.53 -8.01
N ILE A 168 -10.47 -7.76 -7.37
CA ILE A 168 -9.17 -7.40 -7.94
C ILE A 168 -8.12 -8.39 -7.43
N LYS A 169 -7.55 -9.18 -8.34
CA LYS A 169 -6.51 -10.16 -8.03
C LYS A 169 -5.12 -9.66 -8.40
N SER A 170 -4.26 -9.55 -7.41
CA SER A 170 -2.83 -9.27 -7.55
C SER A 170 -2.02 -10.56 -7.37
N VAL A 171 -1.08 -10.83 -8.28
CA VAL A 171 -0.23 -12.02 -8.22
C VAL A 171 1.23 -11.59 -8.23
N PHE A 172 1.99 -12.02 -7.23
CA PHE A 172 3.42 -11.76 -7.08
C PHE A 172 4.20 -13.05 -7.21
N LYS A 173 5.30 -13.03 -7.97
CA LYS A 173 6.17 -14.17 -8.17
C LYS A 173 7.53 -13.93 -7.53
N PHE A 174 8.03 -14.94 -6.86
CA PHE A 174 9.36 -14.94 -6.28
C PHE A 174 10.44 -14.87 -7.36
N GLY A 175 11.44 -14.00 -7.20
CA GLY A 175 12.56 -13.83 -8.12
C GLY A 175 12.30 -12.92 -9.33
N GLU A 176 11.06 -12.77 -9.77
CA GLU A 176 10.66 -11.76 -10.76
C GLU A 176 10.33 -10.43 -10.08
N ASP A 177 9.53 -10.47 -9.02
CA ASP A 177 9.11 -9.29 -8.28
C ASP A 177 10.11 -8.94 -7.15
N MET A 178 10.40 -7.65 -6.99
CA MET A 178 11.23 -7.15 -5.89
C MET A 178 10.46 -7.14 -4.57
N LEU A 179 10.36 -8.31 -3.95
CA LEU A 179 9.68 -8.51 -2.67
C LEU A 179 10.65 -8.40 -1.49
N ASP A 180 10.23 -7.71 -0.44
CA ASP A 180 10.89 -7.65 0.86
C ASP A 180 9.86 -7.97 1.96
N PHE A 181 10.33 -8.50 3.07
CA PHE A 181 9.47 -8.92 4.18
C PHE A 181 9.92 -8.26 5.47
N ILE A 182 8.96 -7.66 6.18
CA ILE A 182 9.20 -6.97 7.44
C ILE A 182 8.12 -7.37 8.42
N GLU A 183 8.51 -7.69 9.64
CA GLU A 183 7.57 -7.91 10.73
C GLU A 183 7.48 -6.66 11.61
N SER A 184 6.25 -6.23 11.90
CA SER A 184 5.95 -5.24 12.94
C SER A 184 5.39 -5.92 14.19
N GLU A 185 5.10 -5.14 15.23
CA GLU A 185 4.50 -5.68 16.46
C GLU A 185 3.13 -6.32 16.17
N ARG A 186 2.31 -5.66 15.36
CA ARG A 186 0.91 -6.04 15.10
C ARG A 186 0.68 -6.73 13.75
N SER A 187 1.61 -6.63 12.81
CA SER A 187 1.39 -7.10 11.43
C SER A 187 2.65 -7.72 10.80
N LEU A 188 2.42 -8.63 9.85
CA LEU A 188 3.44 -9.08 8.90
C LEU A 188 3.31 -8.25 7.63
N LEU A 189 4.41 -7.68 7.12
CA LEU A 189 4.40 -6.75 6.00
C LEU A 189 5.11 -7.36 4.80
N LEU A 190 4.41 -7.46 3.67
CA LEU A 190 5.00 -7.74 2.38
C LEU A 190 5.21 -6.42 1.63
N VAL A 191 6.42 -6.18 1.17
CA VAL A 191 6.81 -4.92 0.53
C VAL A 191 7.19 -5.19 -0.92
N LEU A 192 6.52 -4.52 -1.85
CA LEU A 192 6.84 -4.60 -3.28
C LEU A 192 7.61 -3.35 -3.73
N ALA A 193 8.79 -3.58 -4.30
CA ALA A 193 9.67 -2.59 -4.92
C ALA A 193 9.92 -1.33 -4.05
N ARG A 194 9.83 -1.45 -2.72
CA ARG A 194 9.89 -0.34 -1.75
C ARG A 194 8.87 0.77 -2.03
N ARG A 195 7.74 0.45 -2.65
CA ARG A 195 6.68 1.40 -3.04
C ARG A 195 5.32 1.02 -2.48
N GLN A 196 4.98 -0.26 -2.52
CA GLN A 196 3.71 -0.77 -2.03
C GLN A 196 3.94 -1.69 -0.84
N ILE A 197 3.03 -1.64 0.12
CA ILE A 197 3.04 -2.51 1.29
C ILE A 197 1.69 -3.20 1.41
N TYR A 198 1.72 -4.50 1.68
CA TYR A 198 0.57 -5.29 2.09
C TYR A 198 0.73 -5.61 3.56
N CYS A 199 -0.26 -5.24 4.34
CA CYS A 199 -0.30 -5.44 5.78
C CYS A 199 -1.17 -6.66 6.06
N PHE A 200 -0.56 -7.69 6.67
CA PHE A 200 -1.26 -8.89 7.16
C PHE A 200 -1.33 -8.82 8.68
N PRO A 201 -2.46 -8.40 9.27
CA PRO A 201 -2.59 -8.30 10.72
C PRO A 201 -2.46 -9.65 11.39
N LYS A 202 -1.66 -9.70 12.46
CA LYS A 202 -1.47 -10.93 13.25
C LYS A 202 -2.77 -11.41 13.90
N ARG A 203 -3.73 -10.50 14.17
CA ARG A 203 -5.05 -10.87 14.72
C ARG A 203 -5.88 -11.77 13.80
N CYS A 204 -5.64 -11.71 12.49
CA CYS A 204 -6.38 -12.48 11.48
C CYS A 204 -5.69 -13.82 11.17
N LEU A 205 -4.55 -14.10 11.80
CA LEU A 205 -3.74 -15.28 11.59
C LEU A 205 -3.72 -16.11 12.86
N SER A 206 -3.78 -17.43 12.73
CA SER A 206 -3.42 -18.30 13.86
C SER A 206 -1.93 -18.23 14.13
N ASP A 207 -1.49 -18.59 15.35
CA ASP A 207 -0.05 -18.64 15.68
C ASP A 207 0.72 -19.57 14.72
N GLU A 208 0.12 -20.68 14.32
CA GLU A 208 0.68 -21.61 13.33
C GLU A 208 0.83 -20.97 11.96
N GLN A 209 -0.20 -20.28 11.47
CA GLN A 209 -0.15 -19.56 10.18
C GLN A 209 0.87 -18.43 10.24
N GLN A 210 0.90 -17.66 11.31
CA GLN A 210 1.84 -16.57 11.49
C GLN A 210 3.29 -17.07 11.44
N ASN A 211 3.59 -18.17 12.14
CA ASN A 211 4.92 -18.79 12.12
C ASN A 211 5.25 -19.36 10.74
N ALA A 212 4.31 -20.06 10.09
CA ALA A 212 4.51 -20.62 8.76
C ALA A 212 4.80 -19.53 7.71
N VAL A 213 4.03 -18.44 7.71
CA VAL A 213 4.23 -17.30 6.81
C VAL A 213 5.57 -16.62 7.09
N ARG A 214 5.89 -16.35 8.36
CA ARG A 214 7.15 -15.72 8.75
C ARG A 214 8.34 -16.54 8.30
N ASP A 215 8.38 -17.82 8.66
CA ASP A 215 9.51 -18.71 8.39
C ASP A 215 9.70 -18.90 6.88
N PHE A 216 8.59 -19.10 6.16
CA PHE A 216 8.63 -19.27 4.72
C PHE A 216 9.12 -18.01 4.01
N LEU A 217 8.52 -16.84 4.26
CA LEU A 217 8.89 -15.61 3.57
C LEU A 217 10.31 -15.16 3.92
N THR A 218 10.71 -15.30 5.19
CA THR A 218 12.08 -14.98 5.62
C THR A 218 13.10 -15.84 4.90
N LYS A 219 12.86 -17.16 4.82
CA LYS A 219 13.77 -18.09 4.14
C LYS A 219 13.78 -17.87 2.62
N LYS A 220 12.60 -17.85 1.99
CA LYS A 220 12.46 -17.75 0.52
C LYS A 220 13.05 -16.45 -0.01
N LEU A 221 12.78 -15.32 0.66
CA LEU A 221 13.32 -14.02 0.22
C LEU A 221 14.80 -13.86 0.55
N ALA A 222 15.32 -14.54 1.58
CA ALA A 222 16.78 -14.59 1.79
C ALA A 222 17.48 -15.36 0.67
N GLU A 223 16.92 -16.47 0.19
CA GLU A 223 17.49 -17.26 -0.92
C GLU A 223 17.53 -16.50 -2.26
N ILE A 224 16.62 -15.56 -2.47
CA ILE A 224 16.49 -14.83 -3.75
C ILE A 224 17.32 -13.54 -3.78
N ASN A 225 17.54 -12.92 -2.63
CA ASN A 225 18.26 -11.65 -2.52
C ASN A 225 19.79 -11.81 -2.41
N TYR A 226 20.30 -13.05 -2.38
CA TYR A 226 21.72 -13.40 -2.43
C TYR A 226 22.05 -14.16 -3.72
#